data_AF-A0A356NLI5-F1
#
_entry.id   AF-A0A356NLI5-F1
#
_cell.length_a   1.000
_cell.length_b   1.000
_cell.length_c   1.000
_cell.angle_alpha   90.00
_cell.angle_beta   90.00
_cell.angle_gamma   90.00
#
_symmetry.space_group_name_H-M   'P 1'
#
loop_
_entity.id
_entity.type
_entity.pdbx_description
1 polymer ?
#
loop_
_entity_poly.entity_id
_entity_poly.type
_entity_poly.pdbx_seq_one_letter_code
_entity_poly.pdbx_strand_id
1 'polypeptide(L)'
;MQAANPEFICSPGTTVLWDAGYASQYADLDFSWACVVLARVISKPAPDLLCLDLGHKAVASEMAPPRMNCLNLKVDEWVSHSEEHLVVRSSDASLFSVGDTVYAIPWHICPTVALHQHFHVVENSLAKEKWMIESRNRMLTF
;
A
#
# COMPACT_ATOMS: atom_id res chain seq x y z
N MET A 1 2.11 2.62 22.32
CA MET A 1 0.83 2.16 22.88
C MET A 1 1.14 1.37 24.14
N GLN A 2 0.61 1.78 25.29
CA GLN A 2 0.75 1.08 26.56
C GLN A 2 -0.65 0.97 27.17
N ALA A 3 -1.01 -0.18 27.72
CA ALA A 3 -2.26 -0.33 28.44
C ALA A 3 -2.28 0.65 29.62
N ALA A 4 -3.42 1.30 29.86
CA ALA A 4 -3.58 2.17 31.03
C ALA A 4 -3.47 1.37 32.34
N ASN A 5 -3.82 0.08 32.33
CA ASN A 5 -3.60 -0.83 33.44
C ASN A 5 -2.28 -1.63 33.21
N PRO A 6 -1.30 -1.54 34.14
CA PRO A 6 -0.02 -2.21 34.00
C PRO A 6 -0.07 -3.75 34.10
N GLU A 7 -1.19 -4.33 34.53
CA GLU A 7 -1.37 -5.80 34.53
C GLU A 7 -1.66 -6.37 33.14
N PHE A 8 -1.99 -5.51 32.15
CA PHE A 8 -2.27 -5.94 30.78
C PHE A 8 -1.13 -5.61 29.83
N ILE A 9 -0.86 -6.56 28.93
CA ILE A 9 0.11 -6.42 27.85
C ILE A 9 -0.66 -6.28 26.53
N CYS A 10 -0.36 -5.21 25.78
CA CYS A 10 -0.87 -5.04 24.42
C CYS A 10 0.14 -5.63 23.42
N SER A 11 -0.36 -6.31 22.38
CA SER A 11 0.46 -6.86 21.30
C SER A 11 0.02 -6.40 19.90
N PRO A 12 -0.11 -5.09 19.63
CA PRO A 12 -0.45 -4.59 18.31
C PRO A 12 0.71 -4.77 17.33
N GLY A 13 0.46 -5.37 16.17
CA GLY A 13 1.45 -5.52 15.10
C GLY A 13 1.39 -4.40 14.07
N THR A 14 0.19 -4.08 13.59
CA THR A 14 -0.03 -3.12 12.48
C THR A 14 0.52 -1.73 12.77
N THR A 15 0.60 -1.31 14.04
CA THR A 15 1.06 0.03 14.45
C THR A 15 2.51 0.37 14.04
N VAL A 16 3.31 -0.62 13.64
CA VAL A 16 4.68 -0.39 13.16
C VAL A 16 4.72 0.20 11.75
N LEU A 17 3.80 -0.24 10.87
CA LEU A 17 3.75 0.21 9.47
C LEU A 17 2.53 1.08 9.16
N TRP A 18 1.43 0.80 9.87
CA TRP A 18 0.09 1.34 9.68
C TRP A 18 -0.48 1.11 8.27
N ASP A 19 -1.77 1.32 8.09
CA ASP A 19 -2.43 1.17 6.78
C ASP A 19 -3.66 2.07 6.66
N ALA A 20 -4.23 2.15 5.45
CA ALA A 20 -5.40 2.99 5.19
C ALA A 20 -6.67 2.44 5.86
N GLY A 21 -6.78 1.11 6.00
CA GLY A 21 -7.93 0.47 6.62
C GLY A 21 -8.04 0.81 8.11
N TYR A 22 -6.95 0.66 8.87
CA TYR A 22 -6.89 1.05 10.27
C TYR A 22 -7.02 2.56 10.43
N ALA A 23 -6.34 3.36 9.60
CA ALA A 23 -6.45 4.83 9.67
C ALA A 23 -7.89 5.33 9.46
N SER A 24 -8.67 4.67 8.60
CA SER A 24 -10.09 5.02 8.39
C SER A 24 -11.01 4.60 9.53
N GLN A 25 -10.72 3.49 10.21
CA GLN A 25 -11.57 2.94 11.28
C GLN A 25 -11.25 3.52 12.65
N TYR A 26 -10.01 3.95 12.88
CA TYR A 26 -9.50 4.40 14.17
C TYR A 26 -8.83 5.77 14.03
N ALA A 27 -9.64 6.78 13.69
CA ALA A 27 -9.16 8.14 13.44
C ALA A 27 -8.57 8.84 14.68
N ASP A 28 -8.82 8.32 15.88
CA ASP A 28 -8.21 8.77 17.14
C ASP A 28 -6.77 8.27 17.33
N LEU A 29 -6.34 7.27 16.56
CA LEU A 29 -4.99 6.71 16.59
C LEU A 29 -4.10 7.37 15.52
N ASP A 30 -3.36 8.40 15.93
CA ASP A 30 -2.49 9.21 15.06
C ASP A 30 -1.14 8.54 14.74
N PHE A 31 -1.18 7.36 14.13
CA PHE A 31 0.02 6.67 13.63
C PHE A 31 0.37 7.13 12.21
N SER A 32 1.65 7.39 11.97
CA SER A 32 2.16 7.67 10.64
C SER A 32 2.20 6.41 9.78
N TRP A 33 1.86 6.53 8.49
CA TRP A 33 2.12 5.49 7.51
C TRP A 33 3.63 5.38 7.24
N ALA A 34 4.19 4.20 7.51
CA ALA A 34 5.61 3.92 7.27
C ALA A 34 5.86 2.96 6.09
N CYS A 35 4.80 2.41 5.47
CA CYS A 35 4.91 1.59 4.27
C CYS A 35 4.06 2.15 3.14
N VAL A 36 4.69 2.29 1.96
CA VAL A 36 4.06 2.79 0.74
C VAL A 36 4.36 1.81 -0.38
N VAL A 37 3.36 1.49 -1.19
CA VAL A 37 3.54 0.76 -2.45
C VAL A 37 3.76 1.77 -3.56
N LEU A 38 4.86 1.61 -4.30
CA LEU A 38 5.19 2.41 -5.47
C LEU A 38 4.70 1.70 -6.72
N ALA A 39 3.96 2.43 -7.56
CA ALA A 39 3.51 1.98 -8.86
C ALA A 39 3.81 3.04 -9.93
N ARG A 40 3.60 2.70 -11.19
CA ARG A 40 3.70 3.59 -12.34
C ARG A 40 2.45 3.51 -13.19
N VAL A 41 2.12 4.64 -13.82
CA VAL A 41 1.19 4.65 -14.95
C VAL A 41 1.86 3.95 -16.13
N ILE A 42 1.30 2.83 -16.56
CA ILE A 42 1.84 2.05 -17.69
C ILE A 42 1.06 2.27 -18.99
N SER A 43 -0.19 2.73 -18.91
CA SER A 43 -0.97 3.14 -20.09
C SER A 43 -2.15 4.04 -19.72
N LYS A 44 -2.72 4.71 -20.74
CA LYS A 44 -3.91 5.56 -20.64
C LYS A 44 -4.99 5.09 -21.64
N PRO A 45 -5.83 4.11 -21.27
CA PRO A 45 -6.79 3.49 -22.20
C PRO A 45 -7.87 4.46 -22.73
N ALA A 46 -8.16 5.53 -21.99
CA ALA A 46 -9.08 6.59 -22.34
C ALA A 46 -8.64 7.91 -21.67
N PRO A 47 -9.20 9.08 -22.05
CA PRO A 47 -8.79 10.37 -21.48
C PRO A 47 -8.87 10.46 -19.96
N ASP A 48 -9.78 9.72 -19.33
CA ASP A 48 -10.04 9.71 -17.89
C ASP A 48 -9.65 8.39 -17.20
N LEU A 49 -8.96 7.49 -17.92
CA LEU A 49 -8.51 6.20 -17.40
C LEU A 49 -6.98 6.12 -17.30
N LEU A 50 -6.51 5.65 -16.15
CA LEU A 50 -5.11 5.29 -15.92
C LEU A 50 -5.01 3.80 -15.63
N CYS A 51 -4.06 3.13 -16.26
CA CYS A 51 -3.66 1.77 -15.93
C CYS A 51 -2.32 1.81 -15.19
N LEU A 52 -2.29 1.22 -14.00
CA LEU A 52 -1.13 1.14 -13.12
C LEU A 52 -0.57 -0.29 -13.09
N ASP A 53 0.74 -0.46 -12.93
CA ASP A 53 1.41 -1.76 -12.66
C ASP A 53 1.20 -2.27 -11.22
N LEU A 54 -0.02 -2.09 -10.71
CA LEU A 54 -0.38 -2.25 -9.30
C LEU A 54 -1.47 -3.31 -9.14
N GLY A 55 -1.16 -4.55 -9.53
CA GLY A 55 -2.06 -5.69 -9.46
C GLY A 55 -2.08 -6.45 -8.12
N HIS A 56 -2.79 -7.58 -8.10
CA HIS A 56 -2.90 -8.49 -6.94
C HIS A 56 -1.57 -9.09 -6.46
N LYS A 57 -0.53 -9.09 -7.30
CA LYS A 57 0.82 -9.49 -6.87
C LYS A 57 1.59 -8.40 -6.14
N ALA A 58 1.14 -7.15 -6.23
CA ALA A 58 1.77 -6.02 -5.57
C ALA A 58 1.02 -5.59 -4.31
N VAL A 59 -0.31 -5.77 -4.26
CA VAL A 59 -1.17 -5.41 -3.14
C VAL A 59 -2.16 -6.53 -2.81
N ALA A 60 -2.53 -6.65 -1.54
CA ALA A 60 -3.50 -7.64 -1.13
C ALA A 60 -4.89 -7.41 -1.76
N SER A 61 -5.54 -8.51 -2.15
CA SER A 61 -6.79 -8.52 -2.93
C SER A 61 -7.95 -9.24 -2.25
N GLU A 62 -7.83 -9.51 -0.96
CA GLU A 62 -8.78 -10.26 -0.14
C GLU A 62 -10.09 -9.52 0.15
N MET A 63 -10.09 -8.19 0.01
CA MET A 63 -11.27 -7.34 0.21
C MET A 63 -11.83 -6.79 -1.10
N ALA A 64 -13.05 -6.26 -1.05
CA ALA A 64 -13.58 -5.43 -2.12
C ALA A 64 -12.78 -4.11 -2.23
N PRO A 65 -12.73 -3.45 -3.40
CA PRO A 65 -12.20 -2.10 -3.53
C PRO A 65 -12.88 -1.08 -2.60
N PRO A 66 -12.16 -0.03 -2.16
CA PRO A 66 -10.75 0.25 -2.46
C PRO A 66 -9.80 -0.63 -1.64
N ARG A 67 -8.74 -1.13 -2.30
CA ARG A 67 -7.68 -1.96 -1.65
C ARG A 67 -6.43 -1.16 -1.28
N MET A 68 -6.44 0.13 -1.60
CA MET A 68 -5.37 1.06 -1.28
C MET A 68 -5.89 2.50 -1.39
N ASN A 69 -5.18 3.42 -0.76
CA ASN A 69 -5.39 4.86 -0.88
C ASN A 69 -4.20 5.49 -1.62
N CYS A 70 -4.44 6.09 -2.80
CA CYS A 70 -3.39 6.77 -3.55
C CYS A 70 -3.13 8.16 -2.97
N LEU A 71 -1.86 8.50 -2.72
CA LEU A 71 -1.46 9.74 -2.07
C LEU A 71 -1.40 10.93 -3.03
N ASN A 72 -0.98 10.68 -4.27
CA ASN A 72 -0.75 11.71 -5.28
C ASN A 72 -1.70 11.60 -6.48
N LEU A 73 -2.64 10.66 -6.46
CA LEU A 73 -3.63 10.44 -7.52
C LEU A 73 -5.02 10.33 -6.89
N LYS A 74 -5.95 11.21 -7.25
CA LYS A 74 -7.35 11.03 -6.89
C LYS A 74 -7.96 9.89 -7.70
N VAL A 75 -8.52 8.89 -7.03
CA VAL A 75 -9.22 7.78 -7.68
C VAL A 75 -10.73 7.98 -7.51
N ASP A 76 -11.44 8.23 -8.61
CA ASP A 76 -12.90 8.40 -8.59
C ASP A 76 -13.62 7.05 -8.68
N GLU A 77 -13.05 6.10 -9.44
CA GLU A 77 -13.62 4.77 -9.64
C GLU A 77 -12.54 3.71 -9.83
N TRP A 78 -12.75 2.53 -9.26
CA TRP A 78 -11.97 1.33 -9.57
C TRP A 78 -12.66 0.58 -10.72
N VAL A 79 -12.08 0.64 -11.91
CA VAL A 79 -12.70 0.05 -13.11
C VAL A 79 -12.40 -1.44 -13.20
N SER A 80 -11.15 -1.84 -12.98
CA SER A 80 -10.77 -3.26 -12.93
C SER A 80 -9.47 -3.45 -12.15
N HIS A 81 -9.31 -4.63 -11.55
CA HIS A 81 -8.09 -5.01 -10.83
C HIS A 81 -7.78 -6.48 -11.13
N SER A 82 -6.61 -6.72 -11.68
CA SER A 82 -6.13 -8.01 -12.17
C SER A 82 -4.86 -8.42 -11.45
N GLU A 83 -4.27 -9.54 -11.88
CA GLU A 83 -3.03 -10.07 -11.30
C GLU A 83 -1.88 -9.07 -11.30
N GLU A 84 -1.72 -8.30 -12.38
CA GLU A 84 -0.59 -7.37 -12.57
C GLU A 84 -1.01 -5.89 -12.73
N HIS A 85 -2.30 -5.61 -12.96
CA HIS A 85 -2.76 -4.28 -13.33
C HIS A 85 -3.98 -3.81 -12.55
N LEU A 86 -4.00 -2.51 -12.26
CA LEU A 86 -5.16 -1.77 -11.75
C LEU A 86 -5.54 -0.70 -12.77
N VAL A 87 -6.80 -0.69 -13.23
CA VAL A 87 -7.37 0.38 -14.04
C VAL A 87 -8.30 1.22 -13.17
N VAL A 88 -8.03 2.52 -13.12
CA VAL A 88 -8.84 3.51 -12.37
C VAL A 88 -9.36 4.59 -13.29
N ARG A 89 -10.54 5.12 -12.94
CA ARG A 89 -11.02 6.39 -13.46
C ARG A 89 -10.58 7.51 -12.54
N SER A 90 -10.10 8.60 -13.13
CA SER A 90 -9.64 9.75 -12.39
C SER A 90 -9.88 11.04 -13.16
N SER A 91 -10.46 12.01 -12.48
CA SER A 91 -10.54 13.42 -12.87
C SER A 91 -9.16 14.06 -13.03
N ASP A 92 -8.14 13.49 -12.38
CA ASP A 92 -6.74 13.92 -12.48
C ASP A 92 -5.98 13.20 -13.61
N ALA A 93 -6.62 12.32 -14.39
CA ALA A 93 -5.91 11.50 -15.39
C ALA A 93 -5.11 12.32 -16.41
N SER A 94 -5.54 13.55 -16.72
CA SER A 94 -4.82 14.45 -17.63
C SER A 94 -3.51 14.99 -17.04
N LEU A 95 -3.35 14.99 -15.72
CA LEU A 95 -2.15 15.44 -15.00
C LEU A 95 -1.01 14.40 -15.04
N PHE A 96 -1.33 13.16 -15.42
CA PHE A 96 -0.38 12.04 -15.45
C PHE A 96 0.02 11.66 -16.89
N SER A 97 1.29 11.30 -17.04
CA SER A 97 1.89 10.70 -18.24
C SER A 97 2.25 9.23 -17.98
N VAL A 98 2.38 8.44 -19.06
CA VAL A 98 2.95 7.09 -18.94
C VAL A 98 4.37 7.18 -18.41
N GLY A 99 4.69 6.38 -17.38
CA GLY A 99 5.93 6.39 -16.63
C GLY A 99 5.85 7.13 -15.30
N ASP A 100 4.85 7.99 -15.09
CA ASP A 100 4.70 8.74 -13.84
C ASP A 100 4.42 7.81 -12.66
N THR A 101 4.98 8.18 -11.51
CA THR A 101 4.92 7.39 -10.29
C THR A 101 3.64 7.68 -9.50
N VAL A 102 3.01 6.63 -8.97
CA VAL A 102 1.90 6.70 -8.04
C VAL A 102 2.32 6.05 -6.72
N TYR A 103 2.06 6.74 -5.62
CA TYR A 103 2.32 6.26 -4.26
C TYR A 103 1.01 5.87 -3.61
N ALA A 104 0.91 4.63 -3.13
CA ALA A 104 -0.31 4.09 -2.55
C ALA A 104 -0.07 3.49 -1.17
N ILE A 105 -0.93 3.82 -0.21
CA ILE A 105 -1.00 3.16 1.09
C ILE A 105 -1.92 1.94 0.94
N PRO A 106 -1.45 0.71 1.21
CA PRO A 106 -2.33 -0.44 1.14
C PRO A 106 -3.47 -0.32 2.15
N TRP A 107 -4.62 -0.92 1.86
CA TRP A 107 -5.73 -0.95 2.81
C TRP A 107 -5.46 -1.90 3.98
N HIS A 108 -4.71 -2.97 3.72
CA HIS A 108 -4.30 -3.93 4.73
C HIS A 108 -2.84 -4.30 4.52
N ILE A 109 -1.98 -3.87 5.47
CA ILE A 109 -0.53 -3.96 5.28
C ILE A 109 -0.01 -5.40 5.41
N CYS A 110 -0.54 -6.19 6.35
CA CYS A 110 -0.04 -7.52 6.66
C CYS A 110 0.01 -8.48 5.45
N PRO A 111 -1.10 -8.72 4.73
CA PRO A 111 -1.06 -9.57 3.54
C PRO A 111 -0.31 -8.91 2.39
N THR A 112 -0.27 -7.58 2.31
CA THR A 112 0.48 -6.86 1.27
C THR A 112 1.98 -7.10 1.43
N VAL A 113 2.52 -6.95 2.64
CA VAL A 113 3.94 -7.21 2.95
C VAL A 113 4.33 -8.64 2.59
N ALA A 114 3.45 -9.62 2.82
CA ALA A 114 3.70 -11.02 2.47
C ALA A 114 3.86 -11.27 0.95
N LEU A 115 3.42 -10.34 0.10
CA LEU A 115 3.61 -10.40 -1.36
C LEU A 115 4.98 -9.91 -1.81
N HIS A 116 5.74 -9.25 -0.94
CA HIS A 116 7.08 -8.73 -1.24
C HIS A 116 8.19 -9.56 -0.59
N GLN A 117 9.36 -9.59 -1.22
CA GLN A 117 10.55 -10.23 -0.64
C GLN A 117 11.36 -9.28 0.22
N HIS A 118 11.28 -7.98 -0.07
CA HIS A 118 12.09 -6.97 0.58
C HIS A 118 11.33 -5.66 0.75
N PHE A 119 11.70 -4.90 1.77
CA PHE A 119 11.43 -3.48 1.85
C PHE A 119 12.57 -2.69 1.22
N HIS A 120 12.25 -1.60 0.55
CA HIS A 120 13.20 -0.56 0.21
C HIS A 120 13.08 0.55 1.25
N VAL A 121 14.14 0.77 2.02
CA VAL A 121 14.14 1.77 3.09
C VAL A 121 14.50 3.12 2.50
N VAL A 122 13.59 4.07 2.66
CA VAL A 122 13.73 5.43 2.14
C VAL A 122 13.98 6.39 3.29
N GLU A 123 15.09 7.11 3.20
CA GLU A 123 15.45 8.17 4.16
C GLU A 123 15.89 9.42 3.40
N ASN A 124 15.40 10.59 3.79
CA ASN A 124 15.69 11.87 3.12
C ASN A 124 15.46 11.77 1.60
N SER A 125 14.35 11.13 1.20
CA SER A 125 13.95 10.90 -0.20
C SER A 125 14.91 10.03 -1.03
N LEU A 126 15.79 9.26 -0.38
CA LEU A 126 16.72 8.33 -1.04
C LEU A 126 16.48 6.91 -0.54
N ALA A 127 16.37 5.96 -1.47
CA ALA A 127 16.34 4.53 -1.16
C ALA A 127 17.76 4.08 -0.81
N LYS A 128 18.07 3.94 0.48
CA LYS A 128 19.42 3.66 0.98
C LYS A 128 19.67 2.19 1.21
N GLU A 129 18.66 1.47 1.68
CA GLU A 129 18.80 0.09 2.13
C GLU A 129 17.69 -0.81 1.57
N LYS A 130 17.95 -2.11 1.63
CA LYS A 130 17.01 -3.15 1.25
C LYS A 130 16.95 -4.18 2.38
N TRP A 131 15.82 -4.27 3.06
CA TRP A 131 15.61 -5.22 4.17
C TRP A 131 14.85 -6.44 3.68
N MET A 132 15.33 -7.64 4.00
CA MET A 132 14.63 -8.88 3.68
C MET A 132 13.40 -9.06 4.58
N ILE A 133 12.27 -9.46 3.99
CA ILE A 133 11.06 -9.82 4.72
C ILE A 133 11.15 -11.31 5.05
N GLU A 134 11.86 -11.63 6.13
CA GLU A 134 12.18 -13.01 6.51
C GLU A 134 10.92 -13.87 6.73
N SER A 135 9.90 -13.27 7.35
CA SER A 135 8.63 -13.93 7.65
C SER A 135 7.84 -14.35 6.41
N ARG A 136 8.15 -13.81 5.22
CA ARG A 136 7.55 -14.22 3.94
C ARG A 136 7.76 -15.72 3.69
N ASN A 137 8.92 -16.25 4.09
CA ASN A 137 9.25 -17.66 3.90
C ASN A 137 8.42 -18.59 4.79
N ARG A 138 7.77 -18.05 5.83
CA ARG A 138 6.95 -18.80 6.81
C ARG A 138 7.69 -19.97 7.46
N MET A 139 9.00 -19.84 7.61
CA MET A 139 9.89 -20.82 8.24
C MET A 139 10.85 -20.08 9.16
N LEU A 140 11.13 -20.65 10.34
CA LEU A 140 12.02 -20.07 11.34
C LEU A 140 13.45 -20.64 11.27
N THR A 141 13.60 -21.86 10.74
CA THR A 141 14.88 -22.56 10.53
C THR A 141 14.77 -23.44 9.30
N PHE A 142 15.88 -23.67 8.59
CA PHE A 142 15.99 -24.60 7.46
C PHE A 142 15.94 -26.05 7.91
#